data_AF-A0A183HS04-F1
#
_entry.id   AF-A0A183HS04-F1
#
_cell.length_a   1.000
_cell.length_b   1.000
_cell.length_c   1.000
_cell.angle_alpha   90.00
_cell.angle_beta   90.00
_cell.angle_gamma   90.00
#
_symmetry.space_group_name_H-M   'P 1'
#
loop_
_entity.id
_entity.type
_entity.pdbx_description
1 polymer ?
#
loop_
_entity_poly.entity_id
_entity_poly.type
_entity_poly.pdbx_seq_one_letter_code
_entity_poly.pdbx_strand_id
1 'polypeptide(L)'
;MAGIKHRSGLLRKHLLLMKEDAKETEAEKIGGISKRIKQYHIEALSKKLSDLLEIFNAAQLDYRAQVSKRIKRQLDIAGEHVTEEEVNSMIDSKSSEIFNRHVRSSELKSAFDDASLRHNEILNLEASIKELNDLYNDMTFLIHTQ
;
A
#
# COMPACT_ATOMS: atom_id res chain seq x y z
N MET A 1 1.52 -0.59 -9.97
CA MET A 1 1.81 0.02 -8.65
C MET A 1 2.64 1.30 -8.73
N ALA A 2 3.79 1.34 -9.43
CA ALA A 2 4.66 2.51 -9.50
C ALA A 2 3.96 3.82 -9.95
N GLY A 3 2.98 3.75 -10.85
CA GLY A 3 2.24 4.92 -11.32
C GLY A 3 1.32 5.58 -10.29
N ILE A 4 0.65 4.79 -9.44
CA ILE A 4 -0.20 5.33 -8.36
C ILE A 4 0.70 5.98 -7.30
N LYS A 5 1.75 5.28 -6.88
CA LYS A 5 2.79 5.81 -5.97
C LYS A 5 3.34 7.15 -6.44
N HIS A 6 3.81 7.21 -7.69
CA HIS A 6 4.41 8.42 -8.25
C HIS A 6 3.41 9.59 -8.26
N ARG A 7 2.18 9.34 -8.72
CA ARG A 7 1.13 10.37 -8.80
C ARG A 7 0.69 10.85 -7.41
N SER A 8 0.49 9.95 -6.44
CA SER A 8 0.13 10.33 -5.07
C SER A 8 1.27 11.10 -4.37
N GLY A 9 2.53 10.73 -4.62
CA GLY A 9 3.69 11.47 -4.13
C GLY A 9 3.81 12.88 -4.73
N LEU A 10 3.55 13.04 -6.03
CA LEU A 10 3.49 14.36 -6.67
C LEU A 10 2.35 15.22 -6.11
N LEU A 11 1.15 14.64 -5.95
CA LEU A 11 0.01 15.32 -5.35
C LEU A 11 0.32 15.80 -3.93
N ARG A 12 0.96 14.96 -3.10
CA ARG A 12 1.45 15.36 -1.77
C ARG A 12 2.41 16.55 -1.85
N LYS A 13 3.40 16.49 -2.74
CA LYS A 13 4.37 17.58 -2.91
C LYS A 13 3.69 18.89 -3.28
N HIS A 14 2.74 18.86 -4.21
CA HIS A 14 2.00 20.06 -4.61
C HIS A 14 1.11 20.60 -3.49
N LEU A 15 0.45 19.73 -2.71
CA LEU A 15 -0.36 20.14 -1.56
C LEU A 15 0.47 20.82 -0.47
N LEU A 16 1.68 20.31 -0.20
CA LEU A 16 2.62 20.93 0.74
C LEU A 16 3.00 22.34 0.31
N LEU A 17 3.40 22.52 -0.95
CA LEU A 17 3.74 23.83 -1.50
C LEU A 17 2.56 24.80 -1.41
N MET A 18 1.35 24.35 -1.76
CA MET A 18 0.14 25.19 -1.64
C MET A 18 -0.14 25.61 -0.19
N LYS A 19 0.17 24.75 0.79
CA LYS A 19 -0.01 25.04 2.22
C LYS A 19 1.05 26.02 2.74
N GLU A 20 2.29 25.93 2.26
CA GLU A 20 3.37 26.87 2.56
C GLU A 20 3.06 28.26 1.97
N ASP A 21 2.70 28.33 0.68
CA ASP A 21 2.30 29.57 0.00
C ASP A 21 1.15 30.28 0.73
N ALA A 22 0.16 29.51 1.22
CA ALA A 22 -0.98 30.03 1.94
C ALA A 22 -0.63 30.59 3.34
N LYS A 23 0.47 30.12 3.96
CA LYS A 23 0.99 30.67 5.22
C LYS A 23 1.76 31.98 4.98
N GLU A 24 2.58 32.06 3.93
CA GLU A 24 3.35 33.27 3.61
C GLU A 24 2.47 34.47 3.23
N THR A 25 1.28 34.24 2.69
CA THR A 25 0.33 35.32 2.34
C THR A 25 -0.38 35.97 3.55
N GLU A 26 -0.01 35.64 4.79
CA GLU A 26 -0.59 36.23 6.01
C GLU A 26 -0.30 37.71 6.25
N ALA A 27 0.67 38.29 5.54
CA ALA A 27 1.10 39.67 5.76
C ALA A 27 0.23 40.76 5.09
N GLU A 28 -0.67 40.43 4.16
CA GLU A 28 -1.39 41.42 3.34
C GLU A 28 -2.91 41.46 3.60
N LYS A 29 -3.40 42.59 4.14
CA LYS A 29 -4.81 42.83 4.55
C LYS A 29 -5.88 42.70 3.44
N ILE A 30 -5.49 42.71 2.16
CA ILE A 30 -6.41 42.56 1.00
C ILE A 30 -6.65 41.07 0.66
N GLY A 31 -5.88 40.15 1.26
CA GLY A 31 -5.87 38.72 0.92
C GLY A 31 -7.01 37.85 1.48
N GLY A 32 -7.96 38.39 2.26
CA GLY A 32 -8.90 37.58 3.07
C GLY A 32 -9.80 36.60 2.30
N ILE A 33 -10.41 37.03 1.19
CA ILE A 33 -11.30 36.17 0.37
C ILE A 33 -10.48 35.14 -0.42
N SER A 34 -9.40 35.59 -1.09
CA SER A 34 -8.49 34.72 -1.84
C SER A 34 -7.86 33.66 -0.93
N LYS A 35 -7.48 34.02 0.30
CA LYS A 35 -6.98 33.10 1.33
C LYS A 35 -8.00 32.01 1.67
N ARG A 36 -9.26 32.40 1.95
CA ARG A 36 -10.34 31.44 2.27
C ARG A 36 -10.61 30.47 1.13
N ILE A 37 -10.62 30.97 -0.11
CA ILE A 37 -10.80 30.12 -1.31
C ILE A 37 -9.64 29.14 -1.43
N LYS A 38 -8.38 29.60 -1.31
CA LYS A 38 -7.20 28.72 -1.34
C LYS A 38 -7.23 27.66 -0.24
N GLN A 39 -7.56 28.06 1.00
CA GLN A 39 -7.63 27.16 2.14
C GLN A 39 -8.72 26.09 1.94
N TYR A 40 -9.91 26.48 1.48
CA TYR A 40 -10.96 25.53 1.12
C TYR A 40 -10.52 24.52 0.05
N HIS A 41 -9.82 24.99 -0.99
CA HIS A 41 -9.30 24.08 -2.02
C HIS A 41 -8.24 23.12 -1.48
N ILE A 42 -7.32 23.58 -0.63
CA ILE A 42 -6.30 22.73 0.00
C ILE A 42 -6.96 21.65 0.86
N GLU A 43 -7.94 22.01 1.69
CA GLU A 43 -8.69 21.08 2.52
C GLU A 43 -9.46 20.05 1.68
N ALA A 44 -10.19 20.51 0.66
CA ALA A 44 -10.96 19.63 -0.23
C ALA A 44 -10.06 18.64 -1.00
N LEU A 45 -8.90 19.09 -1.49
CA LEU A 45 -7.95 18.24 -2.20
C LEU A 45 -7.25 17.26 -1.24
N SER A 46 -6.90 17.70 -0.03
CA SER A 46 -6.28 16.85 0.99
C SER A 46 -7.23 15.72 1.41
N LYS A 47 -8.51 16.03 1.62
CA LYS A 47 -9.55 15.04 1.91
C LYS A 47 -9.69 14.03 0.78
N LYS A 48 -9.82 14.48 -0.46
CA LYS A 48 -9.91 13.58 -1.63
C LYS A 48 -8.71 12.65 -1.76
N LEU A 49 -7.50 13.16 -1.48
CA LEU A 49 -6.30 12.33 -1.50
C LEU A 49 -6.33 11.28 -0.37
N SER A 50 -6.76 11.66 0.83
CA SER A 50 -6.95 10.73 1.96
C SER A 50 -7.93 9.61 1.61
N ASP A 51 -9.12 9.95 1.10
CA ASP A 51 -10.15 8.98 0.72
C ASP A 51 -9.61 8.00 -0.35
N LEU A 52 -8.83 8.50 -1.31
CA LEU A 52 -8.21 7.66 -2.34
C LEU A 52 -7.14 6.71 -1.78
N LEU A 53 -6.34 7.18 -0.82
CA LEU A 53 -5.34 6.34 -0.14
C LEU A 53 -6.01 5.23 0.68
N GLU A 54 -7.13 5.53 1.33
CA GLU A 54 -7.91 4.53 2.09
C GLU A 54 -8.48 3.44 1.17
N ILE A 55 -9.12 3.83 0.06
CA ILE A 55 -9.64 2.88 -0.95
C ILE A 55 -8.50 2.00 -1.49
N PHE A 56 -7.34 2.60 -1.77
CA PHE A 56 -6.22 1.86 -2.31
C PHE A 56 -5.63 0.88 -1.29
N ASN A 57 -5.52 1.27 -0.02
CA ASN A 57 -5.10 0.39 1.05
C ASN A 57 -6.06 -0.80 1.22
N ALA A 58 -7.38 -0.56 1.20
CA ALA A 58 -8.38 -1.62 1.27
C ALA A 58 -8.24 -2.62 0.11
N ALA A 59 -8.05 -2.13 -1.12
CA ALA A 59 -7.83 -2.98 -2.30
C ALA A 59 -6.55 -3.82 -2.19
N GLN A 60 -5.49 -3.29 -1.60
CA GLN A 60 -4.25 -4.05 -1.36
C GLN A 60 -4.40 -5.12 -0.29
N LEU A 61 -5.13 -4.84 0.79
CA LEU A 61 -5.43 -5.84 1.82
C LEU A 61 -6.26 -7.00 1.25
N ASP A 62 -7.24 -6.71 0.40
CA ASP A 62 -8.02 -7.75 -0.28
C ASP A 62 -7.13 -8.58 -1.23
N TYR A 63 -6.26 -7.92 -2.01
CA TYR A 63 -5.30 -8.63 -2.86
C TYR A 63 -4.36 -9.53 -2.03
N ARG A 64 -3.86 -9.07 -0.88
CA ARG A 64 -3.04 -9.89 0.03
C ARG A 64 -3.78 -11.15 0.46
N ALA A 65 -5.04 -11.01 0.87
CA ALA A 65 -5.87 -12.14 1.29
C ALA A 65 -6.11 -13.13 0.14
N GLN A 66 -6.35 -12.64 -1.08
CA GLN A 66 -6.53 -13.49 -2.26
C GLN A 66 -5.25 -14.27 -2.62
N VAL A 67 -4.08 -13.63 -2.58
CA VAL A 67 -2.81 -14.32 -2.89
C VAL A 67 -2.45 -15.33 -1.81
N SER A 68 -2.67 -15.02 -0.52
CA SER A 68 -2.48 -15.99 0.58
C SER A 68 -3.33 -17.26 0.39
N LYS A 69 -4.62 -17.10 0.05
CA LYS A 69 -5.50 -18.23 -0.28
C LYS A 69 -4.99 -19.06 -1.47
N ARG A 70 -4.40 -18.41 -2.48
CA ARG A 70 -3.81 -19.11 -3.64
C ARG A 70 -2.58 -19.93 -3.23
N ILE A 71 -1.69 -19.36 -2.41
CA ILE A 71 -0.50 -20.07 -1.89
C ILE A 71 -0.95 -21.33 -1.13
N LYS A 72 -1.91 -21.18 -0.21
CA LYS A 72 -2.48 -22.32 0.53
C LYS A 72 -2.96 -23.42 -0.41
N ARG A 73 -3.76 -23.06 -1.43
CA ARG A 73 -4.26 -24.03 -2.41
C ARG A 73 -3.14 -24.74 -3.17
N GLN A 74 -2.06 -24.04 -3.52
CA GLN A 74 -0.93 -24.67 -4.22
C GLN A 74 -0.15 -25.62 -3.30
N LEU A 75 -0.02 -25.28 -2.02
CA LEU A 75 0.58 -26.16 -1.02
C LEU A 75 -0.29 -27.41 -0.81
N ASP A 76 -1.61 -27.25 -0.69
CA ASP A 76 -2.55 -28.38 -0.58
C ASP A 76 -2.45 -29.32 -1.80
N ILE A 77 -2.34 -28.78 -3.03
CA ILE A 77 -2.14 -29.57 -4.25
C ILE A 77 -0.79 -30.31 -4.22
N ALA A 78 0.23 -29.69 -3.63
CA ALA A 78 1.54 -30.29 -3.43
C ALA A 78 1.58 -31.34 -2.30
N GLY A 79 0.45 -31.60 -1.63
CA GLY A 79 0.36 -32.52 -0.50
C GLY A 79 0.82 -31.92 0.84
N GLU A 80 1.08 -30.62 0.88
CA GLU A 80 1.43 -29.88 2.08
C GLU A 80 0.16 -29.27 2.69
N HIS A 81 -0.44 -30.00 3.64
CA HIS A 81 -1.63 -29.54 4.34
C HIS A 81 -1.25 -28.50 5.40
N VAL A 82 -1.44 -27.23 5.06
CA VAL A 82 -1.11 -26.09 5.91
C VAL A 82 -2.36 -25.28 6.27
N THR A 83 -2.38 -24.77 7.49
CA THR A 83 -3.40 -23.85 7.98
C THR A 83 -3.22 -22.45 7.40
N GLU A 84 -4.24 -21.59 7.50
CA GLU A 84 -4.11 -20.20 7.03
C GLU A 84 -3.10 -19.42 7.86
N GLU A 85 -3.04 -19.70 9.16
CA GLU A 85 -2.09 -19.12 10.10
C GLU A 85 -0.65 -19.49 9.73
N GLU A 86 -0.40 -20.74 9.37
CA GLU A 86 0.92 -21.20 8.91
C GLU A 86 1.31 -20.53 7.60
N VAL A 87 0.41 -20.41 6.62
CA VAL A 87 0.69 -19.70 5.36
C VAL A 87 1.03 -18.23 5.62
N ASN A 88 0.29 -17.56 6.52
CA ASN A 88 0.58 -16.17 6.88
C ASN A 88 1.95 -16.04 7.57
N SER A 89 2.29 -16.96 8.48
CA SER A 89 3.62 -17.00 9.12
C SER A 89 4.74 -17.23 8.10
N MET A 90 4.52 -18.10 7.10
CA MET A 90 5.47 -18.33 6.02
C MET A 90 5.68 -17.06 5.17
N ILE A 91 4.60 -16.36 4.86
CA ILE A 91 4.64 -15.07 4.15
C ILE A 91 5.44 -14.03 4.98
N ASP A 92 5.12 -13.89 6.26
CA ASP A 92 5.74 -12.91 7.16
C ASP A 92 7.24 -13.17 7.39
N SER A 93 7.64 -14.45 7.39
CA SER A 93 9.04 -14.85 7.56
C SER A 93 9.94 -14.42 6.39
N LYS A 94 9.35 -14.02 5.25
CA LYS A 94 10.03 -13.67 3.99
C LYS A 94 10.99 -14.75 3.46
N SER A 95 10.91 -15.96 4.03
CA SER A 95 11.81 -17.06 3.71
C SER A 95 11.15 -17.96 2.66
N SER A 96 11.66 -17.87 1.44
CA SER A 96 11.26 -18.74 0.33
C SER A 96 11.80 -20.17 0.45
N GLU A 97 12.67 -20.45 1.44
CA GLU A 97 13.22 -21.79 1.67
C GLU A 97 12.15 -22.81 2.10
N ILE A 98 11.07 -22.34 2.70
CA ILE A 98 9.98 -23.21 3.17
C ILE A 98 9.29 -23.89 1.98
N PHE A 99 9.19 -23.20 0.83
CA PHE A 99 8.63 -23.75 -0.41
C PHE A 99 9.60 -24.71 -1.14
N ASN A 100 10.90 -24.58 -0.91
CA ASN A 100 11.91 -25.38 -1.60
C ASN A 100 12.24 -26.71 -0.90
N ARG A 101 11.77 -26.91 0.34
CA ARG A 101 12.20 -28.03 1.20
C ARG A 101 11.64 -29.41 0.79
N HIS A 102 10.65 -29.46 -0.11
CA HIS A 102 9.92 -30.69 -0.49
C HIS A 102 9.88 -31.03 -1.98
N VAL A 103 10.75 -30.45 -2.81
CA VAL A 103 10.86 -30.80 -4.25
C VAL A 103 11.49 -32.20 -4.41
N ARG A 104 10.71 -33.26 -4.15
CA ARG A 104 11.10 -34.67 -4.32
C ARG A 104 10.46 -35.34 -5.54
N SER A 105 9.41 -34.74 -6.12
CA SER A 105 8.74 -35.22 -7.33
C SER A 105 8.72 -34.13 -8.41
N SER A 106 9.00 -34.51 -9.66
CA SER A 106 8.90 -33.63 -10.82
C SER A 106 7.45 -33.20 -11.12
N GLU A 107 6.44 -33.95 -10.66
CA GLU A 107 5.03 -33.64 -10.87
C GLU A 107 4.54 -32.52 -9.95
N LEU A 108 5.13 -32.41 -8.75
CA LEU A 108 4.76 -31.39 -7.76
C LEU A 108 5.54 -30.08 -7.90
N LYS A 109 6.60 -30.07 -8.72
CA LYS A 109 7.50 -28.93 -8.88
C LYS A 109 6.79 -27.66 -9.37
N SER A 110 5.82 -27.80 -10.28
CA SER A 110 5.06 -26.65 -10.79
C SER A 110 4.19 -25.97 -9.72
N ALA A 111 3.68 -26.72 -8.74
CA ALA A 111 2.89 -26.15 -7.65
C ALA A 111 3.77 -25.33 -6.69
N PHE A 112 4.98 -25.83 -6.39
CA PHE A 112 5.97 -25.10 -5.58
C PHE A 112 6.51 -23.86 -6.29
N ASP A 113 6.73 -23.93 -7.61
CA ASP A 113 7.15 -22.79 -8.41
C ASP A 113 6.07 -21.69 -8.43
N ASP A 114 4.78 -22.04 -8.63
CA ASP A 114 3.69 -21.06 -8.53
C ASP A 114 3.57 -20.49 -7.11
N ALA A 115 3.64 -21.32 -6.06
CA ALA A 115 3.62 -20.84 -4.67
C ALA A 115 4.76 -19.84 -4.40
N SER A 116 5.97 -20.13 -4.89
CA SER A 116 7.14 -19.25 -4.75
C SER A 116 6.98 -17.93 -5.53
N LEU A 117 6.42 -17.98 -6.74
CA LEU A 117 6.09 -16.78 -7.52
C LEU A 117 5.05 -15.92 -6.80
N ARG A 118 3.98 -16.52 -6.26
CA ARG A 118 2.95 -15.83 -5.48
C ARG A 118 3.52 -15.23 -4.20
N HIS A 119 4.42 -15.93 -3.51
CA HIS A 119 5.10 -15.38 -2.33
C HIS A 119 5.88 -14.10 -2.68
N ASN A 120 6.63 -14.10 -3.80
CA ASN A 120 7.31 -12.89 -4.28
C ASN A 120 6.33 -11.77 -4.66
N GLU A 121 5.15 -12.08 -5.22
CA GLU A 121 4.10 -11.09 -5.45
C GLU A 121 3.62 -10.47 -4.13
N ILE A 122 3.47 -11.25 -3.06
CA ILE A 122 3.10 -10.74 -1.73
C ILE A 122 4.20 -9.84 -1.16
N LEU A 123 5.48 -10.23 -1.24
CA LEU A 123 6.58 -9.39 -0.74
C LEU A 123 6.61 -8.01 -1.39
N ASN A 124 6.38 -7.96 -2.71
CA ASN A 124 6.28 -6.69 -3.44
C ASN A 124 5.03 -5.87 -3.05
N LEU A 125 3.92 -6.56 -2.76
CA LEU A 125 2.70 -5.94 -2.27
C LEU A 125 2.90 -5.35 -0.88
N GLU A 126 3.54 -6.07 0.04
CA GLU A 126 3.79 -5.61 1.41
C GLU A 126 4.71 -4.40 1.45
N ALA A 127 5.74 -4.38 0.61
CA ALA A 127 6.56 -3.18 0.41
C ALA A 127 5.70 -1.99 -0.06
N SER A 128 4.76 -2.23 -0.98
CA SER A 128 3.85 -1.20 -1.47
C SER A 128 2.84 -0.73 -0.40
N ILE A 129 2.29 -1.65 0.41
CA ILE A 129 1.37 -1.34 1.52
C ILE A 129 2.09 -0.48 2.55
N LYS A 130 3.32 -0.85 2.94
CA LYS A 130 4.10 -0.12 3.93
C LYS A 130 4.34 1.32 3.49
N GLU A 131 4.77 1.52 2.23
CA GLU A 131 5.01 2.86 1.68
C GLU A 131 3.74 3.73 1.61
N LEU A 132 2.57 3.12 1.37
CA LEU A 132 1.30 3.85 1.39
C LEU A 132 0.84 4.19 2.79
N ASN A 133 1.12 3.31 3.75
CA ASN A 133 0.87 3.58 5.16
C ASN A 133 1.69 4.80 5.62
N ASP A 134 2.96 4.87 5.23
CA ASP A 134 3.81 6.05 5.46
C ASP A 134 3.21 7.31 4.82
N LEU A 135 2.75 7.22 3.56
CA LEU A 135 2.09 8.32 2.86
C LEU A 135 0.77 8.75 3.52
N TYR A 136 -0.01 7.79 4.01
CA TYR A 136 -1.28 8.03 4.70
C TYR A 136 -1.06 8.69 6.06
N ASN A 137 -0.08 8.24 6.84
CA ASN A 137 0.28 8.85 8.12
C ASN A 137 0.73 10.30 7.94
N ASP A 138 1.55 10.57 6.92
CA ASP A 138 1.95 11.91 6.53
C ASP A 138 0.76 12.80 6.15
N MET A 139 -0.18 12.29 5.35
CA MET A 139 -1.39 13.03 4.96
C MET A 139 -2.32 13.27 6.14
N THR A 140 -2.47 12.29 7.02
CA THR A 140 -3.23 12.43 8.27
C THR A 140 -2.61 13.52 9.12
N PHE A 141 -1.29 13.54 9.29
CA PHE A 141 -0.59 14.61 9.97
C PHE A 141 -0.81 15.98 9.30
N LEU A 142 -0.77 16.05 7.96
CA LEU A 142 -0.98 17.26 7.17
C LEU A 142 -2.41 17.82 7.34
N ILE A 143 -3.41 16.96 7.49
CA ILE A 143 -4.81 17.33 7.76
C ILE A 143 -4.99 17.79 9.22
N HIS A 144 -4.33 17.12 10.18
CA HIS A 144 -4.48 17.40 11.61
C HIS A 144 -3.64 18.57 12.12
N THR A 145 -2.55 18.94 11.43
CA THR A 145 -1.85 20.22 11.66
C THR A 145 -2.61 21.36 10.98
N GLN A 146 -3.69 21.81 11.59
CA GLN A 146 -4.23 23.16 11.36
C GLN A 146 -3.64 24.13 12.37
#